data_AF-A0A0D9YYW2-F1
#
_entry.id   AF-A0A0D9YYW2-F1
#
_cell.length_a   1.000
_cell.length_b   1.000
_cell.length_c   1.000
_cell.angle_alpha   90.00
_cell.angle_beta   90.00
_cell.angle_gamma   90.00
#
_symmetry.space_group_name_H-M   'P 1'
#
loop_
_entity.id
_entity.type
_entity.pdbx_description
1 polymer ?
#
loop_
_entity_poly.entity_id
_entity_poly.type
_entity_poly.pdbx_seq_one_letter_code
_entity_poly.pdbx_strand_id
1 'polypeptide(L)'
;MAMFGTESSSTGGSSSTSTGDSPHCWSPGTNVQPGAGVGLNSICFASSGDGPARLGVAPFENGQYVRLLNRGRGGYLFADESGVRVRTDCRRGLINTVWCVQILGGDTPHILLRGAYGRYVAGTPLGADEGHIGILVTQRVLETMDTNVMWRTVPGPRGGGVVLINASSFNGGLRALRTNGKYQRWNTGVSLQCIDRFNARFSSMMEWEVQVIPTRVQRPPFQVGGAAWLCGLQRRGSGEIQVGVRVADDDGNFNIPGPQNLSVPGRSLIELGSVLEDRLGSNFRFRNMSIFIRAGSLGQPFPLLTDLPSELDYFEVVVFMVGTPGYRRLRFPDIDAA
;
A
#
# COMPACT_ATOMS: atom_id res chain seq x y z
N MET A 1 -44.64 24.14 43.08
CA MET A 1 -43.38 24.89 43.25
C MET A 1 -42.81 25.05 41.84
N ALA A 2 -43.24 26.05 41.06
CA ALA A 2 -42.78 27.46 41.06
C ALA A 2 -41.26 27.51 40.77
N MET A 3 -40.66 28.20 39.77
CA MET A 3 -40.98 29.34 38.88
C MET A 3 -39.97 29.28 37.68
N PHE A 4 -40.30 29.70 36.44
CA PHE A 4 -40.07 31.03 35.79
C PHE A 4 -38.68 31.66 36.10
N GLY A 5 -37.92 32.28 35.19
CA GLY A 5 -38.09 32.81 33.83
C GLY A 5 -36.71 33.27 33.28
N THR A 6 -36.56 33.55 31.97
CA THR A 6 -36.37 34.90 31.36
C THR A 6 -35.06 35.60 31.78
N GLU A 7 -34.23 36.22 30.93
CA GLU A 7 -34.45 36.92 29.66
C GLU A 7 -33.09 37.42 29.09
N SER A 8 -33.02 37.67 27.76
CA SER A 8 -32.43 38.83 27.03
C SER A 8 -31.10 39.51 27.45
N SER A 9 -30.37 40.30 26.67
CA SER A 9 -30.09 40.55 25.24
C SER A 9 -29.13 41.77 25.21
N SER A 10 -28.60 42.11 24.02
CA SER A 10 -28.10 43.45 23.61
C SER A 10 -26.68 43.86 24.10
N THR A 11 -25.84 44.63 23.39
CA THR A 11 -25.80 45.25 22.04
C THR A 11 -24.43 45.95 21.89
N GLY A 12 -24.06 46.29 20.65
CA GLY A 12 -23.05 47.32 20.31
C GLY A 12 -21.92 46.75 19.45
N GLY A 13 -21.89 46.93 18.12
CA GLY A 13 -21.92 48.20 17.39
C GLY A 13 -20.49 48.74 17.33
N SER A 14 -19.78 48.68 16.20
CA SER A 14 -19.63 49.84 15.31
C SER A 14 -19.00 49.45 13.96
N SER A 15 -19.59 50.01 12.93
CA SER A 15 -19.21 50.08 11.51
C SER A 15 -17.96 50.94 11.24
N SER A 16 -17.25 50.66 10.14
CA SER A 16 -16.93 51.70 9.15
C SER A 16 -16.63 51.09 7.77
N THR A 17 -17.21 51.74 6.77
CA THR A 17 -17.20 51.50 5.32
C THR A 17 -16.26 52.49 4.62
N SER A 18 -15.64 52.07 3.51
CA SER A 18 -15.44 52.86 2.27
C SER A 18 -14.60 52.00 1.29
N THR A 19 -15.13 51.46 0.19
CA THR A 19 -15.44 52.04 -1.14
C THR A 19 -14.29 52.80 -1.79
N GLY A 20 -13.78 52.23 -2.89
CA GLY A 20 -12.91 52.88 -3.87
C GLY A 20 -12.78 51.99 -5.11
N ASP A 21 -13.42 52.43 -6.19
CA ASP A 21 -13.60 51.76 -7.49
C ASP A 21 -12.32 51.60 -8.36
N SER A 22 -12.37 50.54 -9.19
CA SER A 22 -11.83 50.20 -10.53
C SER A 22 -11.13 51.27 -11.42
N PRO A 23 -10.70 50.96 -12.67
CA PRO A 23 -10.01 49.81 -13.27
C PRO A 23 -8.80 50.22 -14.16
N HIS A 24 -7.91 49.30 -14.55
CA HIS A 24 -7.09 49.49 -15.76
C HIS A 24 -6.96 48.20 -16.58
N CYS A 25 -7.63 48.20 -17.73
CA CYS A 25 -7.39 47.30 -18.85
C CYS A 25 -6.09 47.68 -19.57
N TRP A 26 -5.27 46.70 -19.94
CA TRP A 26 -4.41 46.74 -21.14
C TRP A 26 -4.13 45.33 -21.67
N SER A 27 -4.43 45.15 -22.95
CA SER A 27 -3.98 44.14 -23.93
C SER A 27 -3.98 44.88 -25.29
N PRO A 28 -3.32 44.46 -26.41
CA PRO A 28 -2.67 43.17 -26.73
C PRO A 28 -1.34 43.26 -27.57
N GLY A 29 -0.78 42.10 -27.96
CA GLY A 29 0.21 41.90 -29.05
C GLY A 29 1.60 41.45 -28.56
N THR A 30 2.27 40.40 -29.06
CA THR A 30 2.29 39.79 -30.39
C THR A 30 2.78 38.32 -30.35
N ASN A 31 2.24 37.53 -31.29
CA ASN A 31 2.63 36.19 -31.73
C ASN A 31 4.13 36.04 -32.06
N VAL A 32 4.78 34.97 -31.59
CA VAL A 32 5.74 34.16 -32.36
C VAL A 32 5.58 32.69 -31.95
N GLN A 33 5.46 31.83 -32.96
CA GLN A 33 5.16 30.39 -32.90
C GLN A 33 6.46 29.52 -32.89
N PRO A 34 6.39 28.16 -32.88
CA PRO A 34 7.21 27.30 -32.01
C PRO A 34 8.44 26.68 -32.69
N GLY A 35 9.44 26.31 -31.88
CA GLY A 35 10.64 25.60 -32.29
C GLY A 35 10.91 24.39 -31.40
N ALA A 36 11.20 23.26 -32.03
CA ALA A 36 11.30 21.93 -31.46
C ALA A 36 12.51 21.69 -30.54
N GLY A 37 12.34 20.74 -29.63
CA GLY A 37 13.29 19.64 -29.50
C GLY A 37 14.33 19.68 -28.38
N VAL A 38 14.44 18.51 -27.74
CA VAL A 38 15.60 17.89 -27.08
C VAL A 38 16.06 18.39 -25.70
N GLY A 39 16.21 17.43 -24.79
CA GLY A 39 17.24 17.51 -23.74
C GLY A 39 16.79 17.13 -22.34
N LEU A 40 16.61 15.82 -22.08
CA LEU A 40 16.69 15.26 -20.74
C LEU A 40 18.07 15.55 -20.17
N ASN A 41 18.18 16.47 -19.20
CA ASN A 41 19.38 16.61 -18.39
C ASN A 41 19.06 16.28 -16.93
N SER A 42 19.47 15.05 -16.62
CA SER A 42 19.87 14.56 -15.31
C SER A 42 20.61 15.65 -14.53
N ILE A 43 20.18 15.93 -13.30
CA ILE A 43 20.97 16.70 -12.35
C ILE A 43 21.26 15.80 -11.16
N CYS A 44 22.50 15.29 -11.16
CA CYS A 44 23.16 14.73 -10.02
C CYS A 44 23.30 15.80 -8.94
N PHE A 45 22.95 15.49 -7.69
CA PHE A 45 23.46 16.23 -6.54
C PHE A 45 24.07 15.27 -5.53
N ALA A 46 25.40 15.27 -5.49
CA ALA A 46 26.14 14.97 -4.28
C ALA A 46 26.47 16.31 -3.60
N SER A 47 26.16 16.45 -2.31
CA SER A 47 27.07 17.03 -1.31
C SER A 47 26.45 16.93 0.08
N SER A 48 27.21 16.24 0.95
CA SER A 48 27.52 16.54 2.35
C SER A 48 26.95 17.83 2.97
N GLY A 49 26.35 17.65 4.15
CA GLY A 49 25.97 18.68 5.12
C GLY A 49 25.16 18.06 6.25
N ASP A 50 25.76 17.97 7.44
CA ASP A 50 25.17 17.39 8.65
C ASP A 50 23.94 18.22 9.10
N GLY A 51 22.78 17.57 9.12
CA GLY A 51 21.46 18.13 9.38
C GLY A 51 20.43 16.99 9.43
N PRO A 52 19.25 17.18 10.06
CA PRO A 52 18.30 16.10 10.26
C PRO A 52 17.96 15.43 8.92
N ALA A 53 18.09 14.10 8.87
CA ALA A 53 17.95 13.30 7.65
C ALA A 53 16.78 13.79 6.81
N ARG A 54 17.07 14.30 5.60
CA ARG A 54 16.05 14.77 4.67
C ARG A 54 15.09 13.63 4.39
N LEU A 55 13.86 13.80 4.86
CA LEU A 55 12.74 12.91 4.60
C LEU A 55 12.47 12.93 3.08
N GLY A 56 12.39 11.76 2.46
CA GLY A 56 12.22 11.64 1.01
C GLY A 56 11.32 10.47 0.61
N VAL A 57 11.15 10.30 -0.70
CA VAL A 57 10.46 9.17 -1.33
C VAL A 57 11.42 8.31 -2.17
N ALA A 58 12.60 8.84 -2.53
CA ALA A 58 13.65 8.04 -3.15
C ALA A 58 14.01 6.84 -2.25
N PRO A 59 14.24 5.64 -2.79
CA PRO A 59 14.46 5.30 -4.21
C PRO A 59 13.22 4.80 -4.97
N PHE A 60 12.00 5.16 -4.55
CA PHE A 60 10.79 4.57 -5.13
C PHE A 60 10.22 5.32 -6.34
N GLU A 61 9.58 4.56 -7.23
CA GLU A 61 8.74 5.05 -8.34
C GLU A 61 7.27 4.62 -8.16
N ASN A 62 6.33 5.40 -8.71
CA ASN A 62 4.90 5.07 -8.60
C ASN A 62 4.55 3.86 -9.47
N GLY A 63 3.87 2.87 -8.89
CA GLY A 63 3.54 1.59 -9.53
C GLY A 63 4.70 0.59 -9.55
N GLN A 64 5.84 0.92 -8.93
CA GLN A 64 7.00 0.03 -8.88
C GLN A 64 6.74 -1.13 -7.91
N TYR A 65 7.08 -2.35 -8.33
CA TYR A 65 7.13 -3.48 -7.43
C TYR A 65 8.49 -3.55 -6.74
N VAL A 66 8.47 -3.81 -5.44
CA VAL A 66 9.69 -3.91 -4.63
C VAL A 66 9.60 -5.07 -3.63
N ARG A 67 10.77 -5.55 -3.20
CA ARG A 67 10.93 -6.26 -1.93
C ARG A 67 11.71 -5.38 -0.97
N LEU A 68 11.44 -5.59 0.31
CA LEU A 68 12.14 -4.91 1.40
C LEU A 68 12.85 -5.97 2.22
N LEU A 69 14.16 -6.13 2.00
CA LEU A 69 15.00 -7.06 2.75
C LEU A 69 15.52 -6.38 4.01
N ASN A 70 15.23 -6.93 5.19
CA ASN A 70 15.73 -6.36 6.42
C ASN A 70 17.23 -6.67 6.62
N ARG A 71 18.05 -5.64 6.84
CA ARG A 71 19.51 -5.81 6.96
C ARG A 71 19.97 -6.35 8.31
N GLY A 72 19.22 -6.13 9.38
CA GLY A 72 19.59 -6.58 10.72
C GLY A 72 19.28 -8.05 10.97
N ARG A 73 18.11 -8.51 10.51
CA ARG A 73 17.59 -9.86 10.71
C ARG A 73 17.79 -10.76 9.49
N GLY A 74 17.84 -10.18 8.29
CA GLY A 74 17.52 -10.88 7.06
C GLY A 74 16.01 -11.07 6.89
N GLY A 75 15.63 -11.63 5.74
CA GLY A 75 14.23 -11.87 5.38
C GLY A 75 13.51 -10.61 4.86
N TYR A 76 12.47 -10.86 4.10
CA TYR A 76 11.69 -9.85 3.38
C TYR A 76 10.45 -9.47 4.16
N LEU A 77 10.04 -8.20 4.07
CA LEU A 77 8.73 -7.76 4.52
C LEU A 77 7.65 -8.61 3.85
N PHE A 78 6.80 -9.25 4.64
CA PHE A 78 5.88 -10.27 4.18
C PHE A 78 4.45 -9.97 4.62
N ALA A 79 3.55 -9.93 3.63
CA ALA A 79 2.10 -9.87 3.80
C ALA A 79 1.60 -11.22 4.32
N ASP A 80 1.26 -11.30 5.61
CA ASP A 80 0.74 -12.52 6.23
C ASP A 80 -0.52 -13.04 5.52
N GLU A 81 -0.64 -14.36 5.39
CA GLU A 81 -1.82 -15.03 4.82
C GLU A 81 -3.11 -14.77 5.59
N SER A 82 -3.02 -14.31 6.84
CA SER A 82 -4.18 -13.83 7.55
C SER A 82 -4.83 -12.64 6.86
N GLY A 83 -4.10 -11.88 6.03
CA GLY A 83 -4.56 -10.62 5.46
C GLY A 83 -4.54 -9.47 6.47
N VAL A 84 -4.12 -9.73 7.72
CA VAL A 84 -4.09 -8.73 8.80
C VAL A 84 -2.67 -8.48 9.29
N ARG A 85 -1.84 -9.51 9.47
CA ARG A 85 -0.49 -9.30 10.06
C ARG A 85 0.55 -8.91 9.02
N VAL A 86 1.63 -8.27 9.46
CA VAL A 86 2.86 -8.07 8.67
C VAL A 86 4.00 -8.74 9.41
N ARG A 87 4.75 -9.59 8.71
CA ARG A 87 5.86 -10.37 9.28
C ARG A 87 7.09 -10.29 8.38
N THR A 88 8.10 -11.09 8.72
CA THR A 88 9.29 -11.30 7.89
C THR A 88 9.43 -12.76 7.49
N ASP A 89 9.83 -13.01 6.24
CA ASP A 89 10.02 -14.36 5.70
C ASP A 89 11.31 -14.43 4.86
N CYS A 90 12.04 -15.54 4.93
CA CYS A 90 13.28 -15.71 4.15
C CYS A 90 13.02 -16.05 2.68
N ARG A 91 11.82 -16.51 2.32
CA ARG A 91 11.47 -16.98 0.99
C ARG A 91 11.19 -15.81 0.06
N ARG A 92 12.20 -15.47 -0.74
CA ARG A 92 12.16 -14.40 -1.75
C ARG A 92 11.08 -14.58 -2.83
N GLY A 93 10.87 -15.81 -3.27
CA GLY A 93 10.02 -16.15 -4.43
C GLY A 93 8.51 -16.15 -4.16
N LEU A 94 8.04 -15.57 -3.06
CA LEU A 94 6.61 -15.53 -2.73
C LEU A 94 5.99 -14.18 -3.09
N ILE A 95 4.79 -14.18 -3.67
CA ILE A 95 4.04 -12.96 -3.98
C ILE A 95 3.79 -12.12 -2.73
N ASN A 96 3.65 -12.77 -1.56
CA ASN A 96 3.51 -12.13 -0.26
C ASN A 96 4.71 -11.27 0.16
N THR A 97 5.89 -11.44 -0.47
CA THR A 97 7.05 -10.55 -0.26
C THR A 97 7.08 -9.34 -1.18
N VAL A 98 6.17 -9.28 -2.16
CA VAL A 98 6.10 -8.23 -3.17
C VAL A 98 5.16 -7.13 -2.70
N TRP A 99 5.65 -5.90 -2.77
CA TRP A 99 4.88 -4.70 -2.45
C TRP A 99 4.87 -3.78 -3.66
N CYS A 100 3.70 -3.29 -4.06
CA CYS A 100 3.56 -2.24 -5.06
C CYS A 100 3.58 -0.89 -4.37
N VAL A 101 4.45 0.00 -4.83
CA VAL A 101 4.58 1.34 -4.30
C VAL A 101 3.59 2.27 -4.98
N GLN A 102 2.82 3.00 -4.17
CA GLN A 102 2.01 4.11 -4.65
C GLN A 102 2.53 5.40 -4.03
N ILE A 103 2.90 6.37 -4.86
CA ILE A 103 3.39 7.68 -4.41
C ILE A 103 2.21 8.64 -4.29
N LEU A 104 2.06 9.23 -3.10
CA LEU A 104 1.17 10.34 -2.84
C LEU A 104 1.98 11.64 -2.97
N GLY A 105 1.65 12.44 -3.98
CA GLY A 105 2.26 13.74 -4.20
C GLY A 105 1.83 14.78 -3.16
N GLY A 106 2.44 15.96 -3.22
CA GLY A 106 2.21 17.09 -2.31
C GLY A 106 3.51 17.65 -1.76
N ASP A 107 3.40 18.62 -0.84
CA ASP A 107 4.55 19.31 -0.24
C ASP A 107 5.47 18.36 0.55
N THR A 108 4.87 17.33 1.15
CA THR A 108 5.59 16.22 1.78
C THR A 108 5.14 14.92 1.11
N PRO A 109 5.92 14.41 0.15
CA PRO A 109 5.51 13.22 -0.59
C PRO A 109 5.60 11.99 0.32
N HIS A 110 4.59 11.14 0.24
CA HIS A 110 4.49 9.90 1.00
C HIS A 110 4.36 8.71 0.05
N ILE A 111 4.63 7.52 0.55
CA ILE A 111 4.35 6.27 -0.15
C ILE A 111 3.33 5.44 0.63
N LEU A 112 2.57 4.66 -0.13
CA LEU A 112 1.79 3.54 0.36
C LEU A 112 2.42 2.25 -0.19
N LEU A 113 2.44 1.20 0.63
CA LEU A 113 2.96 -0.11 0.25
C LEU A 113 1.81 -1.11 0.18
N ARG A 114 1.40 -1.49 -1.04
CA ARG A 114 0.29 -2.42 -1.30
C ARG A 114 0.80 -3.84 -1.50
N GLY A 115 0.35 -4.78 -0.67
CA GLY A 115 0.80 -6.17 -0.69
C GLY A 115 -0.08 -7.11 -1.51
N ALA A 116 0.23 -8.42 -1.42
CA ALA A 116 -0.42 -9.51 -2.16
C ALA A 116 -1.95 -9.57 -2.03
N TYR A 117 -2.50 -9.08 -0.92
CA TYR A 117 -3.93 -9.08 -0.64
C TYR A 117 -4.63 -7.76 -1.00
N GLY A 118 -3.97 -6.87 -1.76
CA GLY A 118 -4.49 -5.55 -2.11
C GLY A 118 -4.56 -4.57 -0.93
N ARG A 119 -4.09 -4.99 0.25
CA ARG A 119 -4.07 -4.24 1.51
C ARG A 119 -2.73 -3.52 1.68
N TYR A 120 -2.74 -2.48 2.51
CA TYR A 120 -1.61 -1.59 2.70
C TYR A 120 -0.94 -1.80 4.07
N VAL A 121 0.39 -1.69 4.12
CA VAL A 121 1.14 -1.68 5.38
C VAL A 121 0.70 -0.46 6.19
N ALA A 122 0.24 -0.69 7.42
CA ALA A 122 -0.29 0.35 8.28
C ALA A 122 0.24 0.22 9.71
N GLY A 123 0.57 1.36 10.32
CA GLY A 123 0.67 1.45 11.77
C GLY A 123 -0.69 1.31 12.44
N THR A 124 -0.71 0.91 13.70
CA THR A 124 -1.91 0.92 14.54
C THR A 124 -1.66 1.75 15.81
N PRO A 125 -2.68 2.12 16.59
CA PRO A 125 -2.48 2.69 17.91
C PRO A 125 -2.15 1.64 18.99
N LEU A 126 -2.16 0.34 18.64
CA LEU A 126 -2.02 -0.76 19.60
C LEU A 126 -0.55 -1.10 19.83
N GLY A 127 -0.20 -1.50 21.05
CA GLY A 127 1.10 -2.12 21.33
C GLY A 127 1.30 -3.37 20.48
N ALA A 128 2.56 -3.68 20.13
CA ALA A 128 2.89 -4.92 19.45
C ALA A 128 2.59 -6.13 20.35
N ASP A 129 2.40 -7.30 19.72
CA ASP A 129 2.14 -8.56 20.43
C ASP A 129 3.23 -8.89 21.47
N GLU A 130 2.91 -9.77 22.41
CA GLU A 130 3.83 -10.19 23.47
C GLU A 130 5.18 -10.67 22.91
N GLY A 131 6.28 -10.18 23.49
CA GLY A 131 7.64 -10.47 23.01
C GLY A 131 8.12 -9.63 21.83
N HIS A 132 7.29 -8.72 21.29
CA HIS A 132 7.69 -7.74 20.29
C HIS A 132 8.00 -6.38 20.93
N ILE A 133 8.87 -5.59 20.28
CA ILE A 133 9.17 -4.22 20.71
C ILE A 133 8.36 -3.25 19.85
N GLY A 134 7.64 -2.33 20.50
CA GLY A 134 6.99 -1.20 19.84
C GLY A 134 5.50 -1.38 19.60
N ILE A 135 5.02 -0.82 18.51
CA ILE A 135 3.59 -0.69 18.15
C ILE A 135 3.27 -1.67 17.02
N LEU A 136 2.08 -2.26 17.04
CA LEU A 136 1.64 -3.25 16.06
C LEU A 136 1.52 -2.64 14.65
N VAL A 137 2.00 -3.38 13.67
CA VAL A 137 1.85 -3.10 12.23
C VAL A 137 0.96 -4.16 11.60
N THR A 138 -0.02 -3.72 10.82
CA THR A 138 -1.00 -4.59 10.14
C THR A 138 -1.11 -4.26 8.65
N GLN A 139 -1.84 -5.12 7.94
CA GLN A 139 -2.33 -4.92 6.60
C GLN A 139 -3.76 -4.39 6.67
N ARG A 140 -4.02 -3.19 6.14
CA ARG A 140 -5.34 -2.55 6.19
C ARG A 140 -5.92 -2.29 4.82
N VAL A 141 -7.25 -2.33 4.73
CA VAL A 141 -8.01 -1.80 3.60
C VAL A 141 -7.79 -0.29 3.50
N LEU A 142 -7.83 0.25 2.28
CA LEU A 142 -7.79 1.70 2.07
C LEU A 142 -9.21 2.20 1.82
N GLU A 143 -9.86 2.64 2.89
CA GLU A 143 -11.18 3.31 2.84
C GLU A 143 -11.05 4.82 2.98
N THR A 144 -10.11 5.27 3.80
CA THR A 144 -9.79 6.67 4.03
C THR A 144 -8.29 6.88 3.92
N MET A 145 -7.90 8.08 3.52
CA MET A 145 -6.50 8.46 3.36
C MET A 145 -5.92 8.90 4.72
N ASP A 146 -5.66 7.92 5.61
CA ASP A 146 -5.11 8.13 6.96
C ASP A 146 -3.57 8.10 6.97
N THR A 147 -2.97 8.94 7.81
CA THR A 147 -1.54 8.94 8.16
C THR A 147 -0.98 7.57 8.55
N ASN A 148 -1.80 6.67 9.11
CA ASN A 148 -1.35 5.34 9.53
C ASN A 148 -0.86 4.45 8.37
N VAL A 149 -1.37 4.63 7.15
CA VAL A 149 -0.93 3.87 5.96
C VAL A 149 0.20 4.57 5.20
N MET A 150 0.52 5.81 5.56
CA MET A 150 1.48 6.64 4.86
C MET A 150 2.89 6.49 5.43
N TRP A 151 3.86 6.41 4.54
CA TRP A 151 5.26 6.24 4.88
C TRP A 151 6.12 7.28 4.17
N ARG A 152 7.19 7.70 4.84
CA ARG A 152 8.30 8.47 4.25
C ARG A 152 9.58 7.66 4.39
N THR A 153 10.53 7.86 3.50
CA THR A 153 11.85 7.23 3.61
C THR A 153 12.86 8.19 4.19
N VAL A 154 13.80 7.65 4.94
CA VAL A 154 15.10 8.28 5.17
C VAL A 154 16.20 7.33 4.72
N PRO A 155 17.34 7.85 4.22
CA PRO A 155 18.51 7.02 3.98
C PRO A 155 18.89 6.25 5.25
N GLY A 156 19.15 4.95 5.10
CA GLY A 156 19.66 4.13 6.19
C GLY A 156 21.07 4.59 6.58
N PRO A 157 21.42 4.59 7.88
CA PRO A 157 22.71 5.11 8.36
C PRO A 157 23.92 4.30 7.85
N ARG A 158 23.70 3.06 7.36
CA ARG A 158 24.75 2.19 6.82
C ARG A 158 24.88 2.26 5.29
N GLY A 159 24.07 3.10 4.63
CA GLY A 159 24.10 3.31 3.17
C GLY A 159 23.54 2.14 2.35
N GLY A 160 22.79 2.42 1.27
CA GLY A 160 22.22 1.37 0.40
C GLY A 160 20.93 0.72 0.91
N GLY A 161 20.30 1.28 1.94
CA GLY A 161 18.97 0.91 2.41
C GLY A 161 18.18 2.15 2.83
N VAL A 162 16.92 1.94 3.22
CA VAL A 162 16.03 2.98 3.73
C VAL A 162 15.47 2.61 5.10
N VAL A 163 15.11 3.62 5.88
CA VAL A 163 14.21 3.44 7.02
C VAL A 163 12.86 4.03 6.65
N LEU A 164 11.81 3.23 6.82
CA LEU A 164 10.43 3.65 6.59
C LEU A 164 9.90 4.29 7.86
N ILE A 165 9.55 5.57 7.81
CA ILE A 165 8.95 6.30 8.92
C ILE A 165 7.47 6.50 8.65
N ASN A 166 6.62 6.13 9.59
CA ASN A 166 5.19 6.28 9.45
C ASN A 166 4.76 7.76 9.63
N ALA A 167 3.76 8.22 8.88
CA ALA A 167 3.28 9.59 8.97
C ALA A 167 2.55 9.90 10.29
N SER A 168 2.07 8.87 11.01
CA SER A 168 1.54 9.03 12.39
C SER A 168 2.60 9.36 13.45
N SER A 169 3.83 9.69 13.03
CA SER A 169 4.85 10.26 13.91
C SER A 169 4.37 11.59 14.51
N PHE A 170 4.74 11.87 15.74
CA PHE A 170 4.27 13.05 16.50
C PHE A 170 5.43 14.01 16.82
N ASN A 171 5.12 15.15 17.43
CA ASN A 171 6.14 16.12 17.79
C ASN A 171 7.12 15.52 18.81
N GLY A 172 8.41 15.45 18.44
CA GLY A 172 9.46 14.81 19.25
C GLY A 172 9.68 13.31 19.03
N GLY A 173 8.79 12.59 18.33
CA GLY A 173 8.90 11.13 18.15
C GLY A 173 8.70 10.67 16.70
N LEU A 174 9.64 9.87 16.18
CA LEU A 174 9.51 9.18 14.89
C LEU A 174 9.07 7.74 15.13
N ARG A 175 8.18 7.23 14.27
CA ARG A 175 7.76 5.82 14.28
C ARG A 175 8.39 5.09 13.09
N ALA A 176 9.46 4.35 13.34
CA ALA A 176 10.22 3.65 12.30
C ALA A 176 9.80 2.18 12.18
N LEU A 177 9.60 1.70 10.95
CA LEU A 177 9.30 0.30 10.67
C LEU A 177 10.51 -0.58 11.04
N ARG A 178 10.26 -1.60 11.85
CA ARG A 178 11.29 -2.44 12.44
C ARG A 178 10.90 -3.92 12.38
N THR A 179 11.91 -4.78 12.23
CA THR A 179 11.79 -6.21 12.49
C THR A 179 12.10 -6.56 13.95
N ASN A 180 11.48 -7.62 14.45
CA ASN A 180 11.77 -8.20 15.76
C ASN A 180 12.62 -9.47 15.63
N GLY A 181 12.93 -10.11 16.76
CA GLY A 181 13.56 -11.43 16.74
C GLY A 181 15.00 -11.50 16.25
N LYS A 182 15.83 -10.47 16.49
CA LYS A 182 17.27 -10.49 16.16
C LYS A 182 17.97 -11.75 16.70
N TYR A 183 17.62 -12.14 17.92
CA TYR A 183 18.16 -13.32 18.61
C TYR A 183 17.12 -14.44 18.79
N GLN A 184 15.85 -14.17 18.47
CA GLN A 184 14.74 -15.11 18.60
C GLN A 184 14.16 -15.39 17.22
N ARG A 185 14.70 -16.39 16.51
CA ARG A 185 14.38 -16.62 15.09
C ARG A 185 12.91 -16.91 14.82
N TRP A 186 12.18 -17.46 15.81
CA TRP A 186 10.74 -17.68 15.73
C TRP A 186 9.92 -16.39 15.74
N ASN A 187 10.46 -15.32 16.32
CA ASN A 187 9.83 -13.99 16.34
C ASN A 187 10.06 -13.32 14.98
N THR A 188 9.04 -13.39 14.13
CA THR A 188 9.02 -12.84 12.76
C THR A 188 8.27 -11.52 12.67
N GLY A 189 7.77 -11.00 13.80
CA GLY A 189 6.89 -9.83 13.85
C GLY A 189 7.56 -8.55 13.36
N VAL A 190 6.77 -7.72 12.70
CA VAL A 190 7.15 -6.37 12.27
C VAL A 190 6.36 -5.36 13.11
N SER A 191 7.03 -4.31 13.56
CA SER A 191 6.45 -3.30 14.45
C SER A 191 6.95 -1.90 14.09
N LEU A 192 6.29 -0.89 14.68
CA LEU A 192 6.78 0.47 14.70
C LEU A 192 7.55 0.72 16.00
N GLN A 193 8.83 1.05 15.89
CA GLN A 193 9.61 1.51 17.03
C GLN A 193 9.56 3.04 17.11
N CYS A 194 9.10 3.55 18.25
CA CYS A 194 9.24 4.96 18.60
C CYS A 194 10.70 5.28 18.87
N ILE A 195 11.23 6.30 18.22
CA ILE A 195 12.56 6.85 18.45
C ILE A 195 12.45 8.36 18.65
N ASP A 196 13.32 8.91 19.48
CA ASP A 196 13.44 10.36 19.64
C ASP A 196 13.87 10.98 18.31
N ARG A 197 13.14 12.00 17.86
CA ARG A 197 13.45 12.75 16.64
C ARG A 197 14.79 13.47 16.74
N PHE A 198 15.12 14.04 17.90
CA PHE A 198 16.30 14.89 18.10
C PHE A 198 17.58 14.08 18.34
N ASN A 199 17.44 12.80 18.69
CA ASN A 199 18.55 11.85 18.88
C ASN A 199 18.24 10.52 18.17
N ALA A 200 17.82 10.61 16.91
CA ALA A 200 17.38 9.46 16.14
C ALA A 200 18.54 8.49 15.86
N ARG A 201 18.54 7.34 16.53
CA ARG A 201 19.50 6.25 16.31
C ARG A 201 18.81 5.06 15.64
N PHE A 202 19.06 4.88 14.35
CA PHE A 202 18.48 3.77 13.59
C PHE A 202 19.31 2.49 13.72
N SER A 203 18.70 1.45 14.29
CA SER A 203 19.31 0.10 14.33
C SER A 203 19.21 -0.60 12.98
N SER A 204 20.02 -1.64 12.74
CA SER A 204 19.93 -2.45 11.50
C SER A 204 18.60 -3.17 11.34
N MET A 205 17.86 -3.36 12.43
CA MET A 205 16.51 -3.95 12.41
C MET A 205 15.46 -3.00 11.81
N MET A 206 15.78 -1.70 11.69
CA MET A 206 14.91 -0.70 11.06
C MET A 206 15.29 -0.43 9.59
N GLU A 207 16.39 -1.01 9.13
CA GLU A 207 16.98 -0.72 7.83
C GLU A 207 16.56 -1.78 6.82
N TRP A 208 15.97 -1.32 5.72
CA TRP A 208 15.40 -2.14 4.66
C TRP A 208 16.14 -1.85 3.37
N GLU A 209 16.78 -2.86 2.82
CA GLU A 209 17.30 -2.83 1.46
C GLU A 209 16.13 -2.94 0.48
N VAL A 210 16.05 -1.99 -0.46
CA VAL A 210 15.02 -1.96 -1.49
C VAL A 210 15.52 -2.74 -2.69
N GLN A 211 14.84 -3.85 -3.00
CA GLN A 211 15.11 -4.63 -4.21
C GLN A 211 13.97 -4.40 -5.19
N VAL A 212 14.26 -3.70 -6.29
CA VAL A 212 13.28 -3.42 -7.34
C VAL A 212 12.96 -4.71 -8.08
N ILE A 213 11.67 -4.97 -8.29
CA ILE A 213 11.18 -6.11 -9.08
C ILE A 213 10.78 -5.62 -10.47
N PRO A 214 11.42 -6.12 -11.53
CA PRO A 214 11.00 -5.83 -12.90
C PRO A 214 9.54 -6.22 -13.15
N THR A 215 8.89 -5.49 -14.05
CA THR A 215 7.55 -5.86 -14.53
C THR A 215 7.65 -6.74 -15.75
N ARG A 216 6.67 -7.64 -15.90
CA ARG A 216 6.48 -8.47 -17.10
C ARG A 216 5.03 -8.47 -17.54
N VAL A 217 4.82 -8.74 -18.82
CA VAL A 217 3.47 -8.85 -19.42
C VAL A 217 2.83 -10.20 -19.08
N GLN A 218 3.64 -11.26 -18.96
CA GLN A 218 3.14 -12.59 -18.65
C GLN A 218 2.79 -12.72 -17.16
N ARG A 219 1.56 -13.16 -16.87
CA ARG A 219 1.13 -13.47 -15.50
C ARG A 219 2.01 -14.60 -14.91
N PRO A 220 2.57 -14.43 -13.69
CA PRO A 220 3.20 -15.52 -12.96
C PRO A 220 2.26 -16.72 -12.73
N PRO A 221 2.80 -17.94 -12.59
CA PRO A 221 2.00 -19.06 -12.15
C PRO A 221 1.37 -18.77 -10.78
N PHE A 222 0.19 -19.33 -10.55
CA PHE A 222 -0.44 -19.25 -9.25
C PHE A 222 0.39 -20.03 -8.21
N GLN A 223 0.57 -19.43 -7.04
CA GLN A 223 1.30 -19.99 -5.90
C GLN A 223 0.32 -20.63 -4.92
N VAL A 224 -0.49 -21.58 -5.42
CA VAL A 224 -1.54 -22.26 -4.64
C VAL A 224 -0.94 -23.33 -3.72
N GLY A 225 -1.49 -23.50 -2.52
CA GLY A 225 -1.30 -24.71 -1.70
C GLY A 225 0.07 -24.90 -1.01
N GLY A 226 1.11 -24.13 -1.36
CA GLY A 226 2.48 -24.36 -0.86
C GLY A 226 2.95 -23.44 0.29
N ALA A 227 2.43 -22.21 0.41
CA ALA A 227 2.89 -21.28 1.46
C ALA A 227 2.22 -21.53 2.82
N ALA A 228 0.95 -21.97 2.80
CA ALA A 228 0.11 -22.22 3.96
C ALA A 228 0.58 -23.44 4.79
N TRP A 229 1.05 -24.49 4.11
CA TRP A 229 1.55 -25.71 4.77
C TRP A 229 2.87 -25.47 5.55
N LEU A 230 3.62 -24.42 5.17
CA LEU A 230 4.97 -24.18 5.68
C LEU A 230 5.02 -23.24 6.91
N CYS A 231 3.89 -22.70 7.35
CA CYS A 231 3.80 -21.81 8.51
C CYS A 231 3.14 -22.47 9.75
N GLY A 232 2.96 -23.79 9.75
CA GLY A 232 2.49 -24.54 10.92
C GLY A 232 1.06 -24.22 11.39
N LEU A 233 0.25 -23.55 10.56
CA LEU A 233 -1.14 -23.23 10.87
C LEU A 233 -2.07 -24.09 10.02
N GLN A 234 -2.93 -24.84 10.70
CA GLN A 234 -4.01 -25.63 10.10
C GLN A 234 -4.82 -24.78 9.11
N ARG A 235 -5.30 -25.44 8.05
CA ARG A 235 -6.36 -24.98 7.13
C ARG A 235 -7.59 -24.58 7.97
N ARG A 236 -7.60 -23.37 8.52
CA ARG A 236 -8.69 -22.86 9.35
C ARG A 236 -9.72 -22.24 8.41
N GLY A 237 -10.87 -22.92 8.30
CA GLY A 237 -12.04 -22.45 7.56
C GLY A 237 -12.47 -23.40 6.46
N SER A 238 -13.27 -24.41 6.82
CA SER A 238 -14.15 -25.16 5.92
C SER A 238 -15.49 -24.43 5.71
N GLY A 239 -15.46 -23.10 5.72
CA GLY A 239 -16.64 -22.25 5.60
C GLY A 239 -16.71 -21.60 4.23
N GLU A 240 -17.91 -21.15 3.85
CA GLU A 240 -18.07 -20.29 2.68
C GLU A 240 -17.58 -18.87 2.97
N ILE A 241 -16.91 -18.25 2.00
CA ILE A 241 -16.46 -16.88 2.04
C ILE A 241 -17.24 -16.09 0.99
N GLN A 242 -17.78 -14.94 1.38
CA GLN A 242 -18.42 -14.01 0.46
C GLN A 242 -17.37 -13.13 -0.22
N VAL A 243 -17.36 -13.14 -1.54
CA VAL A 243 -16.43 -12.36 -2.36
C VAL A 243 -17.21 -11.46 -3.31
N GLY A 244 -16.93 -10.16 -3.28
CA GLY A 244 -17.45 -9.23 -4.29
C GLY A 244 -16.69 -9.45 -5.61
N VAL A 245 -17.40 -9.76 -6.70
CA VAL A 245 -16.80 -10.05 -8.00
C VAL A 245 -17.16 -8.97 -9.00
N ARG A 246 -16.15 -8.49 -9.72
CA ARG A 246 -16.28 -7.60 -10.88
C ARG A 246 -15.60 -8.23 -12.08
N VAL A 247 -16.19 -8.08 -13.25
CA VAL A 247 -15.58 -8.43 -14.53
C VAL A 247 -15.23 -7.13 -15.23
N ALA A 248 -13.95 -6.97 -15.58
CA ALA A 248 -13.52 -5.83 -16.36
C ALA A 248 -13.99 -5.97 -17.81
N ASP A 249 -14.38 -4.86 -18.43
CA ASP A 249 -14.69 -4.80 -19.85
C ASP A 249 -13.43 -5.04 -20.72
N ASP A 250 -13.62 -5.02 -22.05
CA ASP A 250 -12.53 -5.23 -23.00
C ASP A 250 -11.41 -4.17 -22.87
N ASP A 251 -11.72 -2.98 -22.37
CA ASP A 251 -10.76 -1.91 -22.12
C ASP A 251 -10.11 -1.96 -20.73
N GLY A 252 -10.61 -2.83 -19.85
CA GLY A 252 -10.13 -3.00 -18.50
C GLY A 252 -10.84 -2.10 -17.47
N ASN A 253 -11.96 -1.46 -17.83
CA ASN A 253 -12.77 -0.73 -16.86
C ASN A 253 -13.67 -1.70 -16.09
N PHE A 254 -13.74 -1.52 -14.77
CA PHE A 254 -14.49 -2.42 -13.89
C PHE A 254 -15.36 -1.66 -12.87
N ASN A 255 -15.46 -0.33 -12.96
CA ASN A 255 -16.18 0.49 -11.99
C ASN A 255 -17.70 0.26 -12.03
N ILE A 256 -18.24 -0.08 -13.20
CA ILE A 256 -19.67 -0.27 -13.45
C ILE A 256 -19.83 -1.55 -14.28
N PRO A 257 -20.76 -2.47 -13.95
CA PRO A 257 -21.68 -2.45 -12.80
C PRO A 257 -20.97 -2.67 -11.45
N GLY A 258 -21.69 -2.48 -10.35
CA GLY A 258 -21.20 -2.78 -8.99
C GLY A 258 -20.80 -4.24 -8.79
N PRO A 259 -20.12 -4.58 -7.68
CA PRO A 259 -19.65 -5.94 -7.44
C PRO A 259 -20.83 -6.87 -7.17
N GLN A 260 -20.78 -8.08 -7.73
CA GLN A 260 -21.73 -9.15 -7.44
C GLN A 260 -21.16 -10.03 -6.35
N ASN A 261 -21.94 -10.27 -5.29
CA ASN A 261 -21.50 -11.18 -4.23
C ASN A 261 -21.56 -12.63 -4.70
N LEU A 262 -20.49 -13.37 -4.45
CA LEU A 262 -20.34 -14.77 -4.79
C LEU A 262 -19.90 -15.55 -3.55
N SER A 263 -20.56 -16.67 -3.30
CA SER A 263 -20.15 -17.60 -2.23
C SER A 263 -19.07 -18.54 -2.77
N VAL A 264 -17.91 -18.54 -2.14
CA VAL A 264 -16.78 -19.41 -2.50
C VAL A 264 -16.55 -20.40 -1.37
N PRO A 265 -16.50 -21.71 -1.64
CA PRO A 265 -16.15 -22.68 -0.61
C PRO A 265 -14.67 -22.48 -0.24
N GLY A 266 -14.40 -22.23 1.04
CA GLY A 266 -13.04 -22.06 1.52
C GLY A 266 -12.34 -20.83 0.98
N ARG A 267 -11.00 -20.91 0.95
CA ARG A 267 -10.10 -19.80 0.59
C ARG A 267 -9.23 -20.10 -0.63
N SER A 268 -9.40 -21.25 -1.27
CA SER A 268 -8.52 -21.66 -2.36
C SER A 268 -8.72 -20.75 -3.57
N LEU A 269 -7.62 -20.29 -4.17
CA LEU A 269 -7.69 -19.56 -5.44
C LEU A 269 -8.24 -20.45 -6.57
N ILE A 270 -8.05 -21.77 -6.47
CA ILE A 270 -8.62 -22.74 -7.42
C ILE A 270 -10.13 -22.85 -7.23
N GLU A 271 -10.61 -22.93 -5.98
CA GLU A 271 -12.05 -22.96 -5.68
C GLU A 271 -12.73 -21.67 -6.16
N LEU A 272 -12.14 -20.49 -5.89
CA LEU A 272 -12.59 -19.23 -6.47
C LEU A 272 -12.65 -19.30 -8.00
N GLY A 273 -11.59 -19.84 -8.62
CA GLY A 273 -11.53 -20.06 -10.06
C GLY A 273 -12.73 -20.85 -10.57
N SER A 274 -12.99 -22.04 -10.01
CA SER A 274 -14.11 -22.90 -10.41
C SER A 274 -15.46 -22.21 -10.26
N VAL A 275 -15.71 -21.54 -9.12
CA VAL A 275 -16.98 -20.82 -8.92
C VAL A 275 -17.14 -19.67 -9.94
N LEU A 276 -16.05 -18.99 -10.32
CA LEU A 276 -16.09 -17.99 -11.39
C LEU A 276 -16.40 -18.60 -12.76
N GLU A 277 -15.84 -19.77 -13.09
CA GLU A 277 -16.17 -20.47 -14.35
C GLU A 277 -17.65 -20.84 -14.39
N ASP A 278 -18.18 -21.42 -13.32
CA ASP A 278 -19.59 -21.82 -13.21
C ASP A 278 -20.53 -20.62 -13.32
N ARG A 279 -20.17 -19.49 -12.70
CA ARG A 279 -21.00 -18.29 -12.67
C ARG A 279 -20.97 -17.50 -13.97
N LEU A 280 -19.82 -17.41 -14.63
CA LEU A 280 -19.63 -16.59 -15.83
C LEU A 280 -19.83 -17.39 -17.14
N GLY A 281 -19.84 -18.72 -17.07
CA GLY A 281 -20.13 -19.62 -18.18
C GLY A 281 -18.88 -20.15 -18.91
N SER A 282 -19.09 -21.03 -19.90
CA SER A 282 -18.03 -21.85 -20.53
C SER A 282 -16.91 -21.08 -21.24
N ASN A 283 -17.13 -19.81 -21.62
CA ASN A 283 -16.10 -18.95 -22.20
C ASN A 283 -15.09 -18.44 -21.17
N PHE A 284 -15.46 -18.50 -19.89
CA PHE A 284 -14.73 -17.98 -18.76
C PHE A 284 -13.97 -19.12 -18.09
N ARG A 285 -12.87 -19.56 -18.71
CA ARG A 285 -11.95 -20.54 -18.10
C ARG A 285 -10.93 -19.86 -17.20
N PHE A 286 -10.65 -20.43 -16.03
CA PHE A 286 -9.71 -19.95 -15.02
C PHE A 286 -8.30 -19.71 -15.58
N ARG A 287 -7.87 -20.54 -16.54
CA ARG A 287 -6.59 -20.35 -17.25
C ARG A 287 -6.58 -19.09 -18.13
N ASN A 288 -7.74 -18.70 -18.65
CA ASN A 288 -7.95 -17.55 -19.52
C ASN A 288 -8.36 -16.28 -18.75
N MET A 289 -8.13 -16.27 -17.43
CA MET A 289 -8.38 -15.11 -16.58
C MET A 289 -7.11 -14.68 -15.86
N SER A 290 -7.10 -13.40 -15.50
CA SER A 290 -6.25 -12.89 -14.43
C SER A 290 -7.11 -12.22 -13.39
N ILE A 291 -6.93 -12.66 -12.15
CA ILE A 291 -7.70 -12.22 -11.00
C ILE A 291 -6.84 -11.22 -10.23
N PHE A 292 -7.43 -10.08 -9.90
CA PHE A 292 -6.82 -9.06 -9.05
C PHE A 292 -7.69 -8.90 -7.82
N ILE A 293 -7.07 -8.65 -6.67
CA ILE A 293 -7.75 -8.35 -5.43
C ILE A 293 -7.67 -6.84 -5.16
N ARG A 294 -8.77 -6.27 -4.69
CA ARG A 294 -8.86 -4.87 -4.24
C ARG A 294 -9.47 -4.84 -2.86
N ALA A 295 -8.78 -4.15 -1.95
CA ALA A 295 -9.15 -4.07 -0.55
C ALA A 295 -9.45 -2.61 -0.15
N GLY A 296 -10.72 -2.32 0.08
CA GLY A 296 -11.25 -0.99 0.37
C GLY A 296 -11.62 -0.16 -0.86
N SER A 297 -12.53 0.81 -0.67
CA SER A 297 -13.07 1.64 -1.75
C SER A 297 -12.06 2.56 -2.43
N LEU A 298 -11.00 2.97 -1.73
CA LEU A 298 -9.89 3.75 -2.31
C LEU A 298 -8.70 2.86 -2.70
N GLY A 299 -8.76 1.58 -2.36
CA GLY A 299 -7.73 0.60 -2.71
C GLY A 299 -7.60 0.43 -4.22
N GLN A 300 -6.38 0.18 -4.69
CA GLN A 300 -6.13 -0.17 -6.09
C GLN A 300 -5.98 -1.69 -6.24
N PRO A 301 -6.31 -2.26 -7.40
CA PRO A 301 -6.13 -3.70 -7.63
C PRO A 301 -4.66 -4.15 -7.50
N PHE A 302 -4.46 -5.37 -7.00
CA PHE A 302 -3.17 -6.06 -6.95
C PHE A 302 -3.32 -7.48 -7.52
N PRO A 303 -2.36 -8.03 -8.29
CA PRO A 303 -2.46 -9.39 -8.82
C PRO A 303 -2.68 -10.44 -7.72
N LEU A 304 -3.80 -11.15 -7.75
CA LEU A 304 -4.08 -12.24 -6.82
C LEU A 304 -3.46 -13.53 -7.36
N LEU A 305 -2.33 -13.92 -6.77
CA LEU A 305 -1.55 -15.09 -7.19
C LEU A 305 -1.45 -16.17 -6.11
N THR A 306 -2.10 -15.99 -4.96
CA THR A 306 -2.11 -16.92 -3.83
C THR A 306 -3.55 -17.08 -3.32
N ASP A 307 -3.76 -18.00 -2.38
CA ASP A 307 -5.06 -18.24 -1.75
C ASP A 307 -5.60 -16.98 -1.07
N LEU A 308 -6.93 -16.90 -0.92
CA LEU A 308 -7.62 -15.79 -0.28
C LEU A 308 -7.17 -15.62 1.18
N PRO A 309 -7.15 -14.38 1.71
CA PRO A 309 -6.75 -14.14 3.08
C PRO A 309 -7.69 -14.83 4.07
N SER A 310 -7.18 -15.29 5.21
CA SER A 310 -8.01 -16.07 6.17
C SER A 310 -8.82 -15.22 7.14
N GLU A 311 -8.36 -14.02 7.49
CA GLU A 311 -9.06 -13.09 8.37
C GLU A 311 -9.51 -11.89 7.53
N LEU A 312 -10.82 -11.76 7.34
CA LEU A 312 -11.37 -10.93 6.28
C LEU A 312 -12.29 -9.82 6.80
N ASP A 313 -11.91 -8.59 6.43
CA ASP A 313 -12.87 -7.52 6.15
C ASP A 313 -13.35 -7.64 4.69
N TYR A 314 -14.29 -6.79 4.25
CA TYR A 314 -14.75 -6.75 2.86
C TYR A 314 -13.61 -6.53 1.85
N PHE A 315 -13.54 -7.37 0.83
CA PHE A 315 -12.68 -7.20 -0.35
C PHE A 315 -13.44 -7.62 -1.61
N GLU A 316 -12.99 -7.10 -2.75
CA GLU A 316 -13.50 -7.49 -4.05
C GLU A 316 -12.38 -8.07 -4.93
N VAL A 317 -12.76 -8.94 -5.86
CA VAL A 317 -11.89 -9.43 -6.92
C VAL A 317 -12.35 -8.87 -8.27
N VAL A 318 -11.38 -8.50 -9.08
CA VAL A 318 -11.57 -7.98 -10.43
C VAL A 318 -10.98 -8.98 -11.41
N VAL A 319 -11.80 -9.47 -12.33
CA VAL A 319 -11.44 -10.45 -13.34
C VAL A 319 -11.15 -9.75 -14.66
N PHE A 320 -9.95 -9.97 -15.20
CA PHE A 320 -9.54 -9.52 -16.52
C PHE A 320 -9.41 -10.73 -17.46
N MET A 321 -10.05 -10.65 -18.62
CA MET A 321 -10.07 -11.74 -19.60
C MET A 321 -8.82 -11.70 -20.50
N VAL A 322 -8.14 -12.84 -20.62
CA VAL A 322 -6.97 -12.97 -21.48
C VAL A 322 -7.38 -12.68 -22.93
N GLY A 323 -6.59 -11.84 -23.61
CA GLY A 323 -6.81 -11.48 -25.01
C GLY A 323 -7.58 -10.17 -25.22
N THR A 324 -8.11 -9.55 -24.16
CA THR A 324 -8.71 -8.21 -24.26
C THR A 324 -7.63 -7.10 -24.27
N PRO A 325 -7.91 -5.92 -24.85
CA PRO A 325 -7.05 -4.75 -24.73
C PRO A 325 -6.66 -4.41 -23.29
N GLY A 326 -7.63 -4.43 -22.37
CA GLY A 326 -7.44 -4.19 -20.93
C GLY A 326 -6.45 -5.16 -20.31
N TYR A 327 -6.55 -6.45 -20.63
CA TYR A 327 -5.61 -7.46 -20.17
C TYR A 327 -4.17 -7.19 -20.64
N ARG A 328 -3.97 -6.77 -21.89
CA ARG A 328 -2.62 -6.47 -22.43
C ARG A 328 -1.95 -5.27 -21.75
N ARG A 329 -2.73 -4.39 -21.11
CA ARG A 329 -2.22 -3.23 -20.34
C ARG A 329 -1.74 -3.64 -18.94
N LEU A 330 -2.13 -4.82 -18.45
CA LEU A 330 -1.68 -5.30 -17.14
C LEU A 330 -0.17 -5.51 -17.11
N ARG A 331 0.40 -5.27 -15.94
CA ARG A 331 1.81 -5.52 -15.63
C ARG A 331 1.86 -6.34 -14.36
N PHE A 332 2.67 -7.40 -14.38
CA PHE A 332 2.84 -8.30 -13.25
C PHE A 332 4.27 -8.22 -12.72
N PRO A 333 4.48 -8.46 -11.41
CA PRO A 333 5.83 -8.56 -10.88
C PRO A 333 6.52 -9.81 -11.44
N ASP A 334 7.78 -9.68 -11.85
CA ASP A 334 8.64 -10.82 -12.12
C ASP A 334 9.20 -11.37 -10.80
N ILE A 335 8.42 -12.24 -10.16
CA ILE A 335 8.70 -12.78 -8.82
C ILE A 335 10.06 -13.50 -8.79
N ASP A 336 10.53 -14.05 -9.91
CA ASP A 336 11.75 -14.85 -9.95
C ASP A 336 13.00 -14.04 -10.36
N ALA A 337 12.84 -12.81 -10.89
CA ALA A 337 13.94 -11.92 -11.27
C ALA A 337 14.91 -11.75 -10.10
N ALA A 338 16.23 -11.79 -10.35
CA ALA A 338 17.32 -11.77 -9.36
C ALA A 338 17.55 -10.40 -8.71
#